data_AF-A0A5B2X314-F1
#
_entry.id   AF-A0A5B2X314-F1
#
_cell.length_a   1.000
_cell.length_b   1.000
_cell.length_c   1.000
_cell.angle_alpha   90.00
_cell.angle_beta   90.00
_cell.angle_gamma   90.00
#
_symmetry.space_group_name_H-M   'P 1'
#
loop_
_entity.id
_entity.type
_entity.pdbx_description
1 polymer ?
#
loop_
_entity_poly.entity_id
_entity_poly.type
_entity_poly.pdbx_seq_one_letter_code
_entity_poly.pdbx_strand_id
1 'polypeptide(L)'
;MSNRWWRFRPVAAVTLMPVVGALLASLLAVPAARADTTSTGQASDRARVLTLWRFGGPVTREDAETALTGSDADVRAFLTTGHKQSEQMDHRIQVNKMMSAGGPSVKDAAQQALKANTDDALTQFLNSGWRTSWAIDQRIQVNKMMSAGGPSVKDAAQQALKANTVEASQQFLDSGWRIPWAIDQRIRVNQIMSAGGPEVKKVAQQALTANTTEALTQFLDRDWPVAQARDQETATISQLVAVAQDAGAQASQQTQAAKDAADRAETAAAAARQAAQNARDAAAAAKGKAGEAASAASRAAEAANGAALAARAALDAANAASGAAQVAAGAASRAATAAAKAGQAASRAYDAAADAASDATKASTARQAAKDASAIADSASDAANAAQFAGDAAKRAGEAAQAASDAGNHSNDAADAAKDAAGYAQDAGADASTARASAATAKANAARATRAAAAAIDLANKAAEAAGQARMCVVT
;
A
#
# COMPACT_ATOMS: atom_id res chain seq x y z
N MET A 1 4.59 10.02 11.38
CA MET A 1 5.05 9.51 10.07
C MET A 1 4.53 10.45 8.99
N SER A 2 5.43 10.99 8.18
CA SER A 2 5.17 11.99 7.12
C SER A 2 4.34 11.42 5.97
N ASN A 3 3.29 12.14 5.54
CA ASN A 3 2.48 11.85 4.35
C ASN A 3 3.35 11.81 3.08
N ARG A 4 3.91 10.64 2.77
CA ARG A 4 4.69 10.38 1.53
C ARG A 4 3.85 9.72 0.42
N TRP A 5 2.58 9.42 0.67
CA TRP A 5 1.72 8.68 -0.28
C TRP A 5 1.21 9.52 -1.47
N TRP A 6 1.35 10.85 -1.40
CA TRP A 6 0.81 11.77 -2.42
C TRP A 6 1.87 12.63 -3.13
N ARG A 7 3.16 12.28 -3.02
CA ARG A 7 4.19 12.91 -3.85
C ARG A 7 4.28 12.20 -5.20
N PHE A 8 3.32 12.49 -6.07
CA PHE A 8 3.52 12.31 -7.51
C PHE A 8 4.60 13.30 -7.96
N ARG A 9 5.75 12.78 -8.40
CA ARG A 9 6.63 13.58 -9.26
C ARG A 9 5.89 13.68 -10.60
N PRO A 10 5.69 14.88 -11.17
CA PRO A 10 5.18 14.97 -12.53
C PRO A 10 6.14 14.19 -13.43
N VAL A 11 5.62 13.19 -14.13
CA VAL A 11 6.33 12.63 -15.29
C VAL A 11 6.44 13.80 -16.25
N ALA A 12 7.67 14.26 -16.49
CA ALA A 12 7.92 15.30 -17.48
C ALA A 12 7.25 14.86 -18.79
N ALA A 13 6.34 15.69 -19.29
CA ALA A 13 5.76 15.52 -20.60
C ALA A 13 6.90 15.47 -21.62
N VAL A 14 7.23 14.27 -22.10
CA VAL A 14 8.07 14.11 -23.28
C VAL A 14 7.19 14.51 -24.45
N THR A 15 7.36 15.76 -24.90
CA THR A 15 6.80 16.25 -26.15
C THR A 15 7.44 15.48 -27.30
N LEU A 16 6.77 14.41 -27.74
CA LEU A 16 7.06 13.73 -29.00
C LEU A 16 6.60 14.63 -30.15
N MET A 17 7.58 15.31 -30.75
CA MET A 17 7.42 16.08 -31.97
C MET A 17 7.17 15.11 -33.15
N PRO A 18 6.09 15.26 -33.94
CA PRO A 18 5.92 14.46 -35.14
C PRO A 18 6.77 15.05 -36.26
N VAL A 19 7.81 14.34 -36.70
CA VAL A 19 8.52 14.68 -37.93
C VAL A 19 7.68 14.17 -39.10
N VAL A 20 6.90 15.08 -39.68
CA VAL A 20 6.20 14.89 -40.96
C VAL A 20 7.23 15.05 -42.07
N GLY A 21 7.48 13.99 -42.83
CA GLY A 21 8.30 14.04 -44.04
C GLY A 21 7.57 14.73 -45.18
N ALA A 22 8.07 15.88 -45.62
CA ALA A 22 7.64 16.54 -46.85
C ALA A 22 8.77 16.47 -47.90
N LEU A 23 8.51 15.70 -48.96
CA LEU A 23 9.25 15.68 -50.21
C LEU A 23 8.93 16.96 -50.99
N LEU A 24 9.93 17.79 -51.29
CA LEU A 24 9.84 18.80 -52.35
C LEU A 24 11.18 18.89 -53.11
N ALA A 25 11.13 18.53 -54.39
CA ALA A 25 12.18 18.74 -55.37
C ALA A 25 12.11 20.17 -55.91
N SER A 26 13.26 20.81 -56.14
CA SER A 26 13.37 21.98 -57.02
C SER A 26 14.79 22.09 -57.57
N LEU A 27 14.89 21.99 -58.90
CA LEU A 27 16.05 22.23 -59.76
C LEU A 27 16.54 23.68 -59.67
N LEU A 28 17.86 23.88 -59.67
CA LEU A 28 18.52 24.96 -60.43
C LEU A 28 19.86 24.45 -60.96
N ALA A 29 20.01 24.47 -62.28
CA ALA A 29 21.20 24.09 -63.03
C ALA A 29 22.04 25.33 -63.37
N VAL A 30 23.37 25.21 -63.25
CA VAL A 30 24.38 26.05 -63.91
C VAL A 30 25.45 25.08 -64.49
N PRO A 31 25.89 25.21 -65.76
CA PRO A 31 26.67 24.15 -66.42
C PRO A 31 28.20 24.33 -66.36
N ALA A 32 28.84 23.14 -66.33
CA ALA A 32 30.10 22.72 -66.96
C ALA A 32 31.48 23.24 -66.48
N ALA A 33 32.22 22.35 -65.82
CA ALA A 33 33.48 21.82 -66.36
C ALA A 33 33.67 20.36 -65.90
N ARG A 34 33.82 19.44 -66.87
CA ARG A 34 33.91 17.99 -66.66
C ARG A 34 35.25 17.60 -66.04
N ALA A 35 35.19 16.99 -64.86
CA ALA A 35 36.04 15.88 -64.46
C ALA A 35 35.12 14.68 -64.17
N ASP A 36 35.55 13.49 -64.52
CA ASP A 36 34.74 12.29 -64.78
C ASP A 36 33.60 12.01 -63.79
N THR A 37 32.39 11.99 -64.34
CA THR A 37 31.14 11.64 -63.64
C THR A 37 30.94 10.13 -63.61
N THR A 38 31.12 9.51 -62.46
CA THR A 38 30.38 8.29 -62.06
C THR A 38 29.99 8.40 -60.59
N SER A 39 28.79 8.91 -60.32
CA SER A 39 27.92 8.57 -59.17
C SER A 39 26.84 9.63 -58.99
N THR A 40 25.67 9.39 -59.59
CA THR A 40 24.43 10.03 -59.17
C THR A 40 23.95 9.38 -57.86
N GLY A 41 24.03 10.11 -56.75
CA GLY A 41 22.97 10.13 -55.73
C GLY A 41 22.88 9.00 -54.69
N GLN A 42 23.97 8.34 -54.30
CA GLN A 42 23.97 7.43 -53.14
C GLN A 42 24.94 7.92 -52.06
N ALA A 43 24.46 8.09 -50.83
CA ALA A 43 25.31 8.44 -49.69
C ALA A 43 26.41 7.37 -49.54
N SER A 44 27.65 7.79 -49.30
CA SER A 44 28.75 6.84 -49.05
C SER A 44 28.41 5.92 -47.87
N ASP A 45 28.97 4.71 -47.84
CA ASP A 45 28.73 3.77 -46.74
C ASP A 45 29.08 4.40 -45.38
N ARG A 46 30.17 5.17 -45.30
CA ARG A 46 30.51 5.94 -44.09
C ARG A 46 29.45 6.99 -43.73
N ALA A 47 28.84 7.66 -44.71
CA ALA A 47 27.74 8.60 -44.46
C ALA A 47 26.47 7.88 -43.95
N ARG A 48 26.21 6.64 -44.40
CA ARG A 48 25.12 5.80 -43.90
C ARG A 48 25.36 5.37 -42.45
N VAL A 49 26.56 4.91 -42.12
CA VAL A 49 26.93 4.57 -40.73
C VAL A 49 26.90 5.81 -39.82
N LEU A 50 27.35 6.97 -40.30
CA LEU A 50 27.25 8.23 -39.54
C LEU A 50 25.79 8.61 -39.24
N THR A 51 24.86 8.29 -40.13
CA THR A 51 23.43 8.51 -39.88
C THR A 51 22.93 7.61 -38.74
N LEU A 52 23.32 6.33 -38.74
CA LEU A 52 23.01 5.38 -37.66
C LEU A 52 23.66 5.80 -36.33
N TRP A 53 24.89 6.32 -36.36
CA TRP A 53 25.55 6.87 -35.17
C TRP A 53 24.80 8.07 -34.57
N ARG A 54 24.30 8.99 -35.43
CA ARG A 54 23.57 10.19 -34.98
C ARG A 54 22.21 9.85 -34.39
N PHE A 55 21.43 9.01 -35.07
CA PHE A 55 20.01 8.82 -34.79
C PHE A 55 19.64 7.45 -34.22
N GLY A 56 20.56 6.49 -34.22
CA GLY A 56 20.37 5.18 -33.62
C GLY A 56 20.30 5.25 -32.09
N GLY A 57 19.83 4.14 -31.49
CA GLY A 57 19.84 3.99 -30.04
C GLY A 57 21.27 3.82 -29.49
N PRO A 58 21.41 3.72 -28.15
CA PRO A 58 22.71 3.66 -27.49
C PRO A 58 23.66 2.59 -28.06
N VAL A 59 23.16 1.38 -28.31
CA VAL A 59 23.95 0.25 -28.84
C VAL A 59 24.30 0.50 -30.30
N THR A 60 23.32 0.92 -31.11
CA THR A 60 23.56 1.25 -32.53
C THR A 60 24.57 2.38 -32.69
N ARG A 61 24.58 3.36 -31.79
CA ARG A 61 25.56 4.44 -31.78
C ARG A 61 26.96 3.92 -31.47
N GLU A 62 27.12 3.13 -30.42
CA GLU A 62 28.42 2.57 -30.03
C GLU A 62 29.03 1.69 -31.13
N ASP A 63 28.21 0.82 -31.74
CA ASP A 63 28.66 -0.07 -32.81
C ASP A 63 28.96 0.71 -34.11
N ALA A 64 28.17 1.74 -34.41
CA ALA A 64 28.44 2.62 -35.54
C ALA A 64 29.72 3.45 -35.35
N GLU A 65 30.05 3.87 -34.12
CA GLU A 65 31.31 4.55 -33.81
C GLU A 65 32.52 3.64 -34.04
N THR A 66 32.41 2.40 -33.58
CA THR A 66 33.42 1.36 -33.82
C THR A 66 33.62 1.12 -35.31
N ALA A 67 32.54 1.00 -36.09
CA ALA A 67 32.62 0.82 -37.53
C ALA A 67 33.23 2.05 -38.25
N LEU A 68 32.92 3.27 -37.81
CA LEU A 68 33.45 4.51 -38.40
C LEU A 68 34.94 4.72 -38.15
N THR A 69 35.44 4.27 -37.00
CA THR A 69 36.86 4.33 -36.64
C THR A 69 37.68 3.18 -37.22
N GLY A 70 37.00 2.16 -37.76
CA GLY A 70 37.60 0.99 -38.42
C GLY A 70 37.87 1.15 -39.92
N SER A 71 38.14 0.01 -40.54
CA SER A 71 38.38 -0.13 -41.98
C SER A 71 37.08 -0.06 -42.79
N ASP A 72 37.19 0.14 -44.10
CA ASP A 72 35.99 0.11 -44.97
C ASP A 72 35.33 -1.28 -45.02
N ALA A 73 36.04 -2.35 -44.66
CA ALA A 73 35.45 -3.67 -44.47
C ALA A 73 34.54 -3.71 -43.23
N ASP A 74 34.93 -3.04 -42.14
CA ASP A 74 34.14 -2.94 -40.90
C ASP A 74 32.87 -2.11 -41.12
N VAL A 75 32.98 -1.00 -41.85
CA VAL A 75 31.83 -0.19 -42.30
C VAL A 75 30.83 -1.05 -43.09
N ARG A 76 31.31 -1.84 -44.06
CA ARG A 76 30.44 -2.72 -44.86
C ARG A 76 29.84 -3.85 -44.02
N ALA A 77 30.61 -4.47 -43.12
CA ALA A 77 30.13 -5.53 -42.25
C ALA A 77 29.00 -5.03 -41.34
N PHE A 78 29.18 -3.84 -40.74
CA PHE A 78 28.16 -3.20 -39.92
C PHE A 78 26.89 -2.88 -40.72
N LEU A 79 27.01 -2.29 -41.92
CA LEU A 79 25.86 -2.00 -42.78
C LEU A 79 25.16 -3.25 -43.33
N THR A 80 25.86 -4.37 -43.45
CA THR A 80 25.27 -5.60 -44.00
C THR A 80 24.54 -6.40 -42.92
N THR A 81 25.10 -6.44 -41.71
CA THR A 81 24.59 -7.33 -40.64
C THR A 81 24.58 -6.71 -39.25
N GLY A 82 25.62 -5.93 -38.89
CA GLY A 82 25.78 -5.40 -37.53
C GLY A 82 24.63 -4.50 -37.09
N HIS A 83 24.21 -3.55 -37.93
CA HIS A 83 23.22 -2.54 -37.54
C HIS A 83 21.88 -3.14 -37.11
N LYS A 84 21.43 -4.25 -37.73
CA LYS A 84 20.17 -4.92 -37.36
C LYS A 84 20.23 -5.54 -35.97
N GLN A 85 21.39 -6.06 -35.57
CA GLN A 85 21.59 -6.61 -34.23
C GLN A 85 21.59 -5.50 -33.18
N SER A 86 22.28 -4.39 -33.46
CA SER A 86 22.32 -3.22 -32.58
C SER A 86 20.94 -2.58 -32.40
N GLU A 87 20.18 -2.42 -33.50
CA GLU A 87 18.81 -1.91 -33.48
C GLU A 87 17.88 -2.79 -32.62
N GLN A 88 17.97 -4.11 -32.78
CA GLN A 88 17.19 -5.06 -31.97
C GLN A 88 17.53 -4.95 -30.48
N MET A 89 18.82 -4.81 -30.13
CA MET A 89 19.23 -4.59 -28.74
C MET A 89 18.68 -3.27 -28.18
N ASP A 90 18.70 -2.20 -28.97
CA ASP A 90 18.12 -0.91 -28.60
C ASP A 90 16.61 -1.00 -28.36
N HIS A 91 15.88 -1.71 -29.21
CA HIS A 91 14.45 -1.95 -29.00
C HIS A 91 14.20 -2.76 -27.71
N ARG A 92 15.00 -3.80 -27.42
CA ARG A 92 14.89 -4.54 -26.14
C ARG A 92 15.11 -3.62 -24.95
N ILE A 93 16.06 -2.71 -25.01
CA ILE A 93 16.30 -1.73 -23.93
C ILE A 93 15.08 -0.82 -23.75
N GLN A 94 14.49 -0.31 -24.83
CA GLN A 94 13.30 0.54 -24.76
C GLN A 94 12.09 -0.22 -24.20
N VAL A 95 11.86 -1.46 -24.62
CA VAL A 95 10.77 -2.32 -24.10
C VAL A 95 10.95 -2.56 -22.61
N ASN A 96 12.17 -2.85 -22.14
CA ASN A 96 12.45 -3.02 -20.71
C ASN A 96 12.22 -1.73 -19.89
N LYS A 97 12.53 -0.55 -20.45
CA LYS A 97 12.23 0.74 -19.82
C LYS A 97 10.72 0.96 -19.69
N MET A 98 9.95 0.69 -20.75
CA MET A 98 8.49 0.80 -20.72
C MET A 98 7.85 -0.21 -19.76
N MET A 99 8.36 -1.44 -19.73
CA MET A 99 7.97 -2.47 -18.76
C MET A 99 8.18 -1.99 -17.32
N SER A 100 9.32 -1.35 -17.02
CA SER A 100 9.62 -0.87 -15.68
C SER A 100 8.72 0.28 -15.23
N ALA A 101 8.30 1.15 -16.15
CA ALA A 101 7.42 2.29 -15.87
C ALA A 101 5.91 1.94 -15.93
N GLY A 102 5.55 0.84 -16.59
CA GLY A 102 4.16 0.43 -16.85
C GLY A 102 3.46 -0.27 -15.68
N GLY A 103 2.13 -0.36 -15.78
CA GLY A 103 1.33 -1.20 -14.90
C GLY A 103 1.34 -2.67 -15.32
N PRO A 104 0.65 -3.57 -14.58
CA PRO A 104 0.67 -5.00 -14.83
C PRO A 104 0.37 -5.41 -16.28
N SER A 105 -0.65 -4.82 -16.91
CA SER A 105 -1.01 -5.18 -18.29
C SER A 105 0.03 -4.70 -19.31
N VAL A 106 0.65 -3.53 -19.11
CA VAL A 106 1.76 -3.07 -19.97
C VAL A 106 2.97 -3.98 -19.82
N LYS A 107 3.22 -4.45 -18.60
CA LYS A 107 4.31 -5.39 -18.32
C LYS A 107 4.10 -6.73 -18.99
N ASP A 108 2.90 -7.29 -18.95
CA ASP A 108 2.59 -8.55 -19.64
C ASP A 108 2.81 -8.44 -21.15
N ALA A 109 2.32 -7.35 -21.76
CA ALA A 109 2.53 -7.10 -23.19
C ALA A 109 4.03 -6.90 -23.54
N ALA A 110 4.78 -6.20 -22.69
CA ALA A 110 6.22 -6.03 -22.87
C ALA A 110 6.97 -7.37 -22.74
N GLN A 111 6.59 -8.20 -21.77
CA GLN A 111 7.17 -9.53 -21.59
C GLN A 111 6.88 -10.44 -22.78
N GLN A 112 5.69 -10.38 -23.37
CA GLN A 112 5.36 -11.14 -24.58
C GLN A 112 6.27 -10.73 -25.75
N ALA A 113 6.48 -9.42 -25.95
CA ALA A 113 7.39 -8.92 -26.97
C ALA A 113 8.85 -9.37 -26.73
N LEU A 114 9.32 -9.31 -25.48
CA LEU A 114 10.66 -9.76 -25.11
C LEU A 114 10.87 -11.27 -25.28
N LYS A 115 9.83 -12.09 -25.01
CA LYS A 115 9.84 -13.55 -25.18
C LYS A 115 9.86 -13.97 -26.64
N ALA A 116 9.14 -13.25 -27.51
CA ALA A 116 9.16 -13.52 -28.95
C ALA A 116 10.56 -13.35 -29.55
N ASN A 117 11.37 -12.46 -28.96
CA ASN A 117 12.79 -12.26 -29.29
C ASN A 117 13.06 -11.97 -30.78
N THR A 118 12.12 -11.30 -31.45
CA THR A 118 12.24 -10.80 -32.83
C THR A 118 12.15 -9.28 -32.84
N ASP A 119 12.83 -8.63 -33.79
CA ASP A 119 12.76 -7.17 -33.92
C ASP A 119 11.33 -6.68 -34.21
N ASP A 120 10.61 -7.40 -35.07
CA ASP A 120 9.21 -7.10 -35.39
C ASP A 120 8.31 -7.06 -34.15
N ALA A 121 8.46 -8.02 -33.22
CA ALA A 121 7.64 -8.07 -32.01
C ALA A 121 7.96 -6.90 -31.05
N LEU A 122 9.24 -6.54 -30.94
CA LEU A 122 9.67 -5.42 -30.11
C LEU A 122 9.17 -4.09 -30.68
N THR A 123 9.35 -3.88 -31.99
CA THR A 123 8.91 -2.70 -32.71
C THR A 123 7.38 -2.55 -32.68
N GLN A 124 6.64 -3.66 -32.86
CA GLN A 124 5.17 -3.65 -32.75
C GLN A 124 4.72 -3.20 -31.35
N PHE A 125 5.36 -3.70 -30.29
CA PHE A 125 5.06 -3.26 -28.93
C PHE A 125 5.35 -1.77 -28.75
N LEU A 126 6.54 -1.30 -29.14
CA LEU A 126 6.96 0.11 -28.97
C LEU A 126 6.06 1.08 -29.74
N ASN A 127 5.64 0.71 -30.95
CA ASN A 127 4.82 1.56 -31.80
C ASN A 127 3.38 1.70 -31.30
N SER A 128 2.76 0.61 -30.85
CA SER A 128 1.34 0.63 -30.47
C SER A 128 0.89 -0.43 -29.49
N GLY A 129 1.60 -1.56 -29.37
CA GLY A 129 1.18 -2.69 -28.55
C GLY A 129 1.00 -2.36 -27.06
N TRP A 130 1.67 -1.33 -26.54
CA TRP A 130 1.50 -0.88 -25.15
C TRP A 130 0.18 -0.14 -24.88
N ARG A 131 -0.47 0.47 -25.89
CA ARG A 131 -1.57 1.44 -25.69
C ARG A 131 -2.80 0.81 -25.03
N THR A 132 -3.24 -0.34 -25.55
CA THR A 132 -4.39 -1.06 -25.00
C THR A 132 -4.13 -1.52 -23.58
N SER A 133 -2.94 -2.07 -23.33
CA SER A 133 -2.51 -2.48 -22.00
C SER A 133 -2.45 -1.32 -21.01
N TRP A 134 -1.96 -0.17 -21.44
CA TRP A 134 -1.93 1.03 -20.60
C TRP A 134 -3.34 1.52 -20.25
N ALA A 135 -4.27 1.50 -21.21
CA ALA A 135 -5.68 1.82 -20.96
C ALA A 135 -6.31 0.88 -19.93
N ILE A 136 -6.01 -0.43 -20.00
CA ILE A 136 -6.44 -1.41 -19.00
C ILE A 136 -5.87 -1.05 -17.62
N ASP A 137 -4.57 -0.78 -17.54
CA ASP A 137 -3.92 -0.39 -16.29
C ASP A 137 -4.54 0.87 -15.67
N GLN A 138 -4.83 1.91 -16.46
CA GLN A 138 -5.51 3.11 -15.97
C GLN A 138 -6.88 2.77 -15.38
N ARG A 139 -7.70 1.97 -16.07
CA ARG A 139 -9.02 1.53 -15.57
C ARG A 139 -8.90 0.71 -14.29
N ILE A 140 -7.88 -0.13 -14.16
CA ILE A 140 -7.61 -0.88 -12.92
C ILE A 140 -7.30 0.09 -11.78
N GLN A 141 -6.48 1.12 -12.01
CA GLN A 141 -6.17 2.13 -10.99
C GLN A 141 -7.41 2.93 -10.57
N VAL A 142 -8.24 3.34 -11.54
CA VAL A 142 -9.52 4.02 -11.24
C VAL A 142 -10.42 3.11 -10.39
N ASN A 143 -10.57 1.83 -10.75
CA ASN A 143 -11.35 0.87 -9.97
C ASN A 143 -10.79 0.67 -8.54
N LYS A 144 -9.46 0.65 -8.37
CA LYS A 144 -8.83 0.58 -7.04
C LYS A 144 -9.18 1.82 -6.20
N MET A 145 -9.09 3.01 -6.78
CA MET A 145 -9.48 4.25 -6.09
C MET A 145 -10.98 4.29 -5.79
N MET A 146 -11.83 3.79 -6.69
CA MET A 146 -13.27 3.63 -6.48
C MET A 146 -13.56 2.71 -5.28
N SER A 147 -12.91 1.55 -5.21
CA SER A 147 -13.11 0.59 -4.11
C SER A 147 -12.67 1.15 -2.75
N ALA A 148 -11.59 1.94 -2.72
CA ALA A 148 -11.03 2.49 -1.48
C ALA A 148 -11.67 3.85 -1.08
N GLY A 149 -12.30 4.53 -2.02
CA GLY A 149 -12.90 5.85 -1.83
C GLY A 149 -14.24 5.83 -1.10
N GLY A 150 -14.63 7.00 -0.57
CA GLY A 150 -15.98 7.22 -0.07
C GLY A 150 -16.98 7.43 -1.22
N PRO A 151 -18.26 7.72 -0.90
CA PRO A 151 -19.32 7.86 -1.91
C PRO A 151 -18.99 8.86 -3.03
N SER A 152 -18.42 10.02 -2.71
CA SER A 152 -18.12 11.04 -3.72
C SER A 152 -16.97 10.59 -4.64
N VAL A 153 -15.92 9.99 -4.09
CA VAL A 153 -14.82 9.42 -4.90
C VAL A 153 -15.32 8.28 -5.76
N LYS A 154 -16.24 7.45 -5.25
CA LYS A 154 -16.88 6.38 -6.01
C LYS A 154 -17.64 6.93 -7.21
N ASP A 155 -18.48 7.93 -7.00
CA ASP A 155 -19.24 8.57 -8.08
C ASP A 155 -18.32 9.17 -9.14
N ALA A 156 -17.27 9.90 -8.73
CA ALA A 156 -16.30 10.48 -9.66
C ALA A 156 -15.51 9.41 -10.44
N ALA A 157 -15.10 8.34 -9.78
CA ALA A 157 -14.42 7.22 -10.43
C ALA A 157 -15.35 6.48 -11.41
N GLN A 158 -16.62 6.30 -11.04
CA GLN A 158 -17.62 5.66 -11.88
C GLN A 158 -17.95 6.50 -13.11
N GLN A 159 -17.98 7.83 -12.99
CA GLN A 159 -18.10 8.73 -14.15
C GLN A 159 -16.90 8.58 -15.09
N ALA A 160 -15.68 8.54 -14.57
CA ALA A 160 -14.48 8.33 -15.37
C ALA A 160 -14.49 6.97 -16.09
N LEU A 161 -14.94 5.91 -15.41
CA LEU A 161 -15.09 4.58 -16.02
C LEU A 161 -16.20 4.52 -17.06
N LYS A 162 -17.32 5.21 -16.83
CA LYS A 162 -18.47 5.26 -17.74
C LYS A 162 -18.14 6.00 -19.05
N ALA A 163 -17.30 7.02 -18.98
CA ALA A 163 -16.80 7.70 -20.17
C ALA A 163 -16.02 6.74 -21.09
N ASN A 164 -15.43 5.69 -20.53
CA ASN A 164 -14.73 4.61 -21.26
C ASN A 164 -13.64 5.13 -22.22
N THR A 165 -13.00 6.25 -21.85
CA THR A 165 -11.84 6.82 -22.55
C THR A 165 -10.61 6.83 -21.64
N VAL A 166 -9.44 6.84 -22.27
CA VAL A 166 -8.16 6.87 -21.56
C VAL A 166 -7.95 8.23 -20.91
N GLU A 167 -8.36 9.29 -21.59
CA GLU A 167 -8.29 10.68 -21.13
C GLU A 167 -9.12 10.89 -19.87
N ALA A 168 -10.33 10.31 -19.79
CA ALA A 168 -11.17 10.41 -18.60
C ALA A 168 -10.55 9.66 -17.40
N SER A 169 -9.97 8.48 -17.64
CA SER A 169 -9.27 7.71 -16.61
C SER A 169 -8.04 8.48 -16.10
N GLN A 170 -7.26 9.05 -17.01
CA GLN A 170 -6.06 9.84 -16.69
C GLN A 170 -6.42 11.11 -15.92
N GLN A 171 -7.42 11.88 -16.39
CA GLN A 171 -7.86 13.10 -15.72
C GLN A 171 -8.33 12.84 -14.28
N PHE A 172 -9.06 11.74 -14.07
CA PHE A 172 -9.45 11.30 -12.74
C PHE A 172 -8.21 11.04 -11.87
N LEU A 173 -7.27 10.22 -12.36
CA LEU A 173 -6.08 9.81 -11.61
C LEU A 173 -5.14 10.99 -11.28
N ASP A 174 -5.02 11.97 -12.18
CA ASP A 174 -4.15 13.12 -11.99
C ASP A 174 -4.69 14.10 -10.92
N SER A 175 -6.00 14.37 -10.96
CA SER A 175 -6.60 15.37 -10.07
C SER A 175 -8.08 15.20 -9.77
N GLY A 176 -8.85 14.50 -10.61
CA GLY A 176 -10.30 14.42 -10.49
C GLY A 176 -10.79 13.81 -9.18
N TRP A 177 -9.99 12.97 -8.52
CA TRP A 177 -10.31 12.39 -7.22
C TRP A 177 -10.20 13.37 -6.02
N ARG A 178 -9.47 14.49 -6.15
CA ARG A 178 -9.07 15.33 -5.00
C ARG A 178 -10.25 16.01 -4.30
N ILE A 179 -11.12 16.66 -5.07
CA ILE A 179 -12.30 17.36 -4.53
C ILE A 179 -13.29 16.34 -3.93
N PRO A 180 -13.68 15.26 -4.64
CA PRO A 180 -14.54 14.23 -4.06
C PRO A 180 -13.99 13.63 -2.75
N TRP A 181 -12.68 13.39 -2.69
CA TRP A 181 -12.06 12.85 -1.49
C TRP A 181 -12.16 13.81 -0.29
N ALA A 182 -11.95 15.12 -0.51
CA ALA A 182 -12.12 16.12 0.53
C ALA A 182 -13.58 16.18 1.03
N ILE A 183 -14.55 16.06 0.13
CA ILE A 183 -15.97 15.98 0.48
C ILE A 183 -16.23 14.75 1.36
N ASP A 184 -15.73 13.58 0.97
CA ASP A 184 -15.89 12.34 1.75
C ASP A 184 -15.27 12.44 3.14
N GLN A 185 -14.07 13.06 3.26
CA GLN A 185 -13.47 13.28 4.58
C GLN A 185 -14.36 14.16 5.45
N ARG A 186 -14.86 15.28 4.90
CA ARG A 186 -15.75 16.19 5.63
C ARG A 186 -17.04 15.52 6.09
N ILE A 187 -17.64 14.66 5.25
CA ILE A 187 -18.81 13.86 5.63
C ILE A 187 -18.46 12.93 6.79
N ARG A 188 -17.34 12.21 6.70
CA ARG A 188 -16.89 11.28 7.74
C ARG A 188 -16.63 11.98 9.08
N VAL A 189 -16.00 13.16 9.05
CA VAL A 189 -15.80 13.98 10.27
C VAL A 189 -17.14 14.40 10.87
N ASN A 190 -18.10 14.84 10.07
CA ASN A 190 -19.44 15.19 10.57
C ASN A 190 -20.16 13.99 11.20
N GLN A 191 -20.04 12.80 10.61
CA GLN A 191 -20.62 11.57 11.17
C GLN A 191 -20.00 11.21 12.53
N ILE A 192 -18.67 11.25 12.62
CA ILE A 192 -17.92 11.02 13.86
C ILE A 192 -18.31 12.07 14.92
N MET A 193 -18.42 13.34 14.54
CA MET A 193 -18.85 14.42 15.43
C MET A 193 -20.26 14.18 15.99
N SER A 194 -21.20 13.74 15.15
CA SER A 194 -22.58 13.48 15.56
C SER A 194 -22.68 12.35 16.59
N ALA A 195 -21.92 11.27 16.39
CA ALA A 195 -21.89 10.10 17.27
C ALA A 195 -20.96 10.25 18.49
N GLY A 196 -20.01 11.19 18.45
CA GLY A 196 -18.97 11.37 19.47
C GLY A 196 -19.44 12.06 20.76
N GLY A 197 -18.66 11.90 21.82
CA GLY A 197 -18.83 12.61 23.08
C GLY A 197 -18.30 14.05 23.01
N PRO A 198 -18.31 14.78 24.15
CA PRO A 198 -17.93 16.19 24.21
C PRO A 198 -16.53 16.50 23.64
N GLU A 199 -15.52 15.67 23.92
CA GLU A 199 -14.16 15.88 23.44
C GLU A 199 -14.05 15.58 21.94
N VAL A 200 -14.64 14.47 21.46
CA VAL A 200 -14.67 14.17 20.01
C VAL A 200 -15.38 15.29 19.24
N LYS A 201 -16.51 15.81 19.77
CA LYS A 201 -17.23 16.93 19.17
C LYS A 201 -16.37 18.18 19.04
N LYS A 202 -15.63 18.52 20.10
CA LYS A 202 -14.74 19.68 20.13
C LYS A 202 -13.64 19.61 19.06
N VAL A 203 -12.90 18.50 18.98
CA VAL A 203 -11.79 18.38 18.00
C VAL A 203 -12.30 18.21 16.57
N ALA A 204 -13.44 17.53 16.37
CA ALA A 204 -14.07 17.44 15.06
C ALA A 204 -14.51 18.81 14.54
N GLN A 205 -15.11 19.63 15.43
CA GLN A 205 -15.51 20.99 15.09
C GLN A 205 -14.31 21.86 14.68
N GLN A 206 -13.16 21.72 15.36
CA GLN A 206 -11.94 22.43 14.99
C GLN A 206 -11.47 22.06 13.57
N ALA A 207 -11.46 20.77 13.24
CA ALA A 207 -11.08 20.30 11.91
C ALA A 207 -12.07 20.79 10.82
N LEU A 208 -13.36 20.77 11.11
CA LEU A 208 -14.40 21.28 10.22
C LEU A 208 -14.35 22.80 10.04
N THR A 209 -13.94 23.56 11.05
CA THR A 209 -13.74 25.01 10.96
C THR A 209 -12.51 25.35 10.12
N ALA A 210 -11.42 24.61 10.27
CA ALA A 210 -10.25 24.78 9.39
C ALA A 210 -10.57 24.39 7.94
N ASN A 211 -11.38 23.35 7.74
CA ASN A 211 -11.91 22.89 6.45
C ASN A 211 -10.84 22.68 5.37
N THR A 212 -9.61 22.35 5.76
CA THR A 212 -8.55 21.94 4.85
C THR A 212 -8.43 20.41 4.85
N THR A 213 -7.99 19.88 3.72
CA THR A 213 -7.67 18.46 3.58
C THR A 213 -6.73 17.96 4.68
N GLU A 214 -5.71 18.75 5.00
CA GLU A 214 -4.72 18.44 6.03
C GLU A 214 -5.36 18.36 7.42
N ALA A 215 -6.22 19.31 7.77
CA ALA A 215 -6.89 19.33 9.08
C ALA A 215 -7.89 18.17 9.22
N LEU A 216 -8.69 17.90 8.18
CA LEU A 216 -9.64 16.78 8.18
C LEU A 216 -8.90 15.43 8.30
N THR A 217 -7.79 15.27 7.60
CA THR A 217 -6.95 14.06 7.67
C THR A 217 -6.30 13.93 9.04
N GLN A 218 -5.74 15.00 9.59
CA GLN A 218 -5.14 14.99 10.92
C GLN A 218 -6.14 14.55 12.00
N PHE A 219 -7.37 15.07 11.92
CA PHE A 219 -8.42 14.68 12.85
C PHE A 219 -8.72 13.18 12.76
N LEU A 220 -8.93 12.67 11.55
CA LEU A 220 -9.26 11.25 11.33
C LEU A 220 -8.12 10.31 11.76
N ASP A 221 -6.87 10.71 11.52
CA ASP A 221 -5.70 9.87 11.76
C ASP A 221 -5.18 9.95 13.21
N ARG A 222 -5.38 11.07 13.91
CA ARG A 222 -4.71 11.33 15.20
C ARG A 222 -5.63 11.88 16.28
N ASP A 223 -6.39 12.93 15.97
CA ASP A 223 -7.07 13.67 17.04
C ASP A 223 -8.32 12.92 17.52
N TRP A 224 -9.01 12.20 16.62
CA TRP A 224 -10.20 11.41 16.95
C TRP A 224 -9.92 10.30 17.99
N PRO A 225 -8.94 9.40 17.82
CA PRO A 225 -8.65 8.37 18.82
C PRO A 225 -8.34 8.94 20.22
N VAL A 226 -7.59 10.04 20.28
CA VAL A 226 -7.22 10.69 21.56
C VAL A 226 -8.46 11.29 22.23
N ALA A 227 -9.30 12.00 21.48
CA ALA A 227 -10.52 12.57 22.00
C ALA A 227 -11.54 11.49 22.42
N GLN A 228 -11.63 10.40 21.67
CA GLN A 228 -12.48 9.26 22.00
C GLN A 228 -12.03 8.59 23.31
N ALA A 229 -10.72 8.44 23.54
CA ALA A 229 -10.20 7.93 24.81
C ALA A 229 -10.60 8.81 26.00
N ARG A 230 -10.58 10.14 25.84
CA ARG A 230 -11.02 11.09 26.88
C ARG A 230 -12.52 11.02 27.14
N ASP A 231 -13.34 10.93 26.10
CA ASP A 231 -14.78 10.74 26.26
C ASP A 231 -15.08 9.44 27.03
N GLN A 232 -14.32 8.38 26.76
CA GLN A 232 -14.44 7.11 27.49
C GLN A 232 -14.07 7.24 28.97
N GLU A 233 -13.07 8.07 29.35
CA GLU A 233 -12.74 8.33 30.75
C GLU A 233 -13.92 8.91 31.55
N THR A 234 -14.85 9.61 30.89
CA THR A 234 -16.05 10.20 31.50
C THR A 234 -17.36 9.44 31.28
N ALA A 235 -17.33 8.31 30.56
CA ALA A 235 -18.53 7.56 30.19
C ALA A 235 -19.14 6.76 31.35
N THR A 236 -20.46 6.56 31.33
CA THR A 236 -21.15 5.69 32.30
C THR A 236 -20.81 4.22 32.06
N ILE A 237 -20.92 3.37 33.08
CA ILE A 237 -20.62 1.93 33.00
C ILE A 237 -21.42 1.25 31.87
N SER A 238 -22.68 1.62 31.67
CA SER A 238 -23.52 1.12 30.57
C SER A 238 -23.06 1.55 29.17
N GLN A 239 -22.58 2.78 29.00
CA GLN A 239 -22.00 3.25 27.73
C GLN A 239 -20.69 2.52 27.40
N LEU A 240 -19.96 2.10 28.42
CA LEU A 240 -18.70 1.38 28.28
C LEU A 240 -18.89 -0.06 27.82
N VAL A 241 -19.98 -0.72 28.25
CA VAL A 241 -20.38 -2.03 27.72
C VAL A 241 -20.63 -1.95 26.21
N ALA A 242 -21.42 -0.96 25.75
CA ALA A 242 -21.73 -0.79 24.33
C ALA A 242 -20.48 -0.48 23.50
N VAL A 243 -19.61 0.41 23.97
CA VAL A 243 -18.34 0.74 23.29
C VAL A 243 -17.39 -0.46 23.23
N ALA A 244 -17.34 -1.28 24.29
CA ALA A 244 -16.54 -2.51 24.30
C ALA A 244 -17.09 -3.57 23.33
N GLN A 245 -18.41 -3.70 23.22
CA GLN A 245 -19.06 -4.59 22.24
C GLN A 245 -18.79 -4.15 20.80
N ASP A 246 -18.96 -2.86 20.49
CA ASP A 246 -18.68 -2.31 19.16
C ASP A 246 -17.20 -2.46 18.79
N ALA A 247 -16.29 -2.17 19.72
CA ALA A 247 -14.86 -2.39 19.53
C ALA A 247 -14.51 -3.87 19.30
N GLY A 248 -15.18 -4.79 20.01
CA GLY A 248 -15.02 -6.24 19.82
C GLY A 248 -15.58 -6.76 18.50
N ALA A 249 -16.67 -6.17 17.99
CA ALA A 249 -17.21 -6.48 16.67
C ALA A 249 -16.31 -5.95 15.55
N GLN A 250 -15.82 -4.71 15.68
CA GLN A 250 -14.85 -4.12 14.75
C GLN A 250 -13.54 -4.92 14.74
N ALA A 251 -13.01 -5.31 15.89
CA ALA A 251 -11.83 -6.18 15.97
C ALA A 251 -12.05 -7.52 15.26
N SER A 252 -13.24 -8.11 15.40
CA SER A 252 -13.59 -9.36 14.69
C SER A 252 -13.61 -9.19 13.17
N GLN A 253 -14.18 -8.11 12.65
CA GLN A 253 -14.16 -7.83 11.20
C GLN A 253 -12.73 -7.61 10.69
N GLN A 254 -11.92 -6.89 11.46
CA GLN A 254 -10.52 -6.63 11.12
C GLN A 254 -9.65 -7.89 11.26
N THR A 255 -10.04 -8.84 12.11
CA THR A 255 -9.39 -10.17 12.19
C THR A 255 -9.52 -10.92 10.88
N GLN A 256 -10.71 -10.93 10.27
CA GLN A 256 -10.90 -11.59 8.97
C GLN A 256 -10.09 -10.88 7.87
N ALA A 257 -10.12 -9.54 7.83
CA ALA A 257 -9.31 -8.77 6.89
C ALA A 257 -7.79 -9.02 7.06
N ALA A 258 -7.32 -9.22 8.30
CA ALA A 258 -5.94 -9.58 8.61
C ALA A 258 -5.58 -10.99 8.13
N LYS A 259 -6.46 -11.98 8.32
CA LYS A 259 -6.30 -13.34 7.79
C LYS A 259 -6.24 -13.35 6.27
N ASP A 260 -7.16 -12.67 5.61
CA ASP A 260 -7.15 -12.52 4.15
C ASP A 260 -5.89 -11.78 3.65
N ALA A 261 -5.33 -10.87 4.46
CA ALA A 261 -4.06 -10.22 4.16
C ALA A 261 -2.87 -11.18 4.36
N ALA A 262 -2.89 -12.03 5.39
CA ALA A 262 -1.88 -13.05 5.64
C ALA A 262 -1.82 -14.07 4.49
N ASP A 263 -2.97 -14.61 4.06
CA ASP A 263 -3.05 -15.57 2.95
C ASP A 263 -2.52 -14.97 1.63
N ARG A 264 -2.86 -13.69 1.36
CA ARG A 264 -2.33 -12.94 0.21
C ARG A 264 -0.83 -12.72 0.30
N ALA A 265 -0.31 -12.40 1.50
CA ALA A 265 1.12 -12.24 1.73
C ALA A 265 1.89 -13.55 1.57
N GLU A 266 1.34 -14.67 2.07
CA GLU A 266 1.92 -16.01 1.92
C GLU A 266 2.00 -16.41 0.44
N THR A 267 0.90 -16.23 -0.30
CA THR A 267 0.85 -16.48 -1.75
C THR A 267 1.89 -15.63 -2.49
N ALA A 268 2.00 -14.35 -2.13
CA ALA A 268 3.00 -13.45 -2.71
C ALA A 268 4.43 -13.87 -2.35
N ALA A 269 4.69 -14.34 -1.13
CA ALA A 269 5.98 -14.86 -0.72
C ALA A 269 6.37 -16.12 -1.49
N ALA A 270 5.44 -17.05 -1.70
CA ALA A 270 5.65 -18.24 -2.51
C ALA A 270 6.00 -17.88 -3.97
N ALA A 271 5.25 -16.95 -4.58
CA ALA A 271 5.53 -16.47 -5.92
C ALA A 271 6.90 -15.76 -6.03
N ALA A 272 7.28 -14.96 -5.03
CA ALA A 272 8.58 -14.31 -4.97
C ALA A 272 9.73 -15.33 -4.87
N ARG A 273 9.59 -16.37 -4.02
CA ARG A 273 10.56 -17.46 -3.89
C ARG A 273 10.76 -18.20 -5.21
N GLN A 274 9.68 -18.55 -5.90
CA GLN A 274 9.74 -19.20 -7.20
C GLN A 274 10.41 -18.30 -8.25
N ALA A 275 10.11 -17.00 -8.24
CA ALA A 275 10.74 -16.03 -9.14
C ALA A 275 12.26 -15.89 -8.85
N ALA A 276 12.67 -15.91 -7.58
CA ALA A 276 14.07 -15.89 -7.19
C ALA A 276 14.84 -17.15 -7.63
N GLN A 277 14.23 -18.34 -7.51
CA GLN A 277 14.80 -19.59 -8.03
C GLN A 277 15.00 -19.52 -9.55
N ASN A 278 13.98 -19.08 -10.28
CA ASN A 278 14.09 -18.89 -11.73
C ASN A 278 15.20 -17.89 -12.12
N ALA A 279 15.37 -16.81 -11.34
CA ALA A 279 16.44 -15.83 -11.55
C ALA A 279 17.82 -16.46 -11.30
N ARG A 280 17.95 -17.27 -10.24
CA ARG A 280 19.17 -18.02 -9.92
C ARG A 280 19.54 -18.97 -11.06
N ASP A 281 18.58 -19.76 -11.53
CA ASP A 281 18.82 -20.75 -12.57
C ASP A 281 19.18 -20.08 -13.91
N ALA A 282 18.54 -18.96 -14.24
CA ALA A 282 18.86 -18.15 -15.41
C ALA A 282 20.27 -17.51 -15.32
N ALA A 283 20.68 -17.07 -14.12
CA ALA A 283 22.01 -16.52 -13.88
C ALA A 283 23.10 -17.60 -13.91
N ALA A 284 22.83 -18.77 -13.32
CA ALA A 284 23.74 -19.90 -13.27
C ALA A 284 23.97 -20.54 -14.66
N ALA A 285 22.99 -20.44 -15.57
CA ALA A 285 23.09 -20.95 -16.93
C ALA A 285 24.04 -20.17 -17.86
N ALA A 286 24.91 -19.30 -17.31
CA ALA A 286 25.97 -18.50 -17.95
C ALA A 286 26.10 -18.67 -19.48
N LYS A 287 25.48 -17.75 -20.24
CA LYS A 287 25.64 -17.49 -21.71
C LYS A 287 24.56 -16.50 -22.22
N GLY A 288 24.52 -15.26 -21.72
CA GLY A 288 23.67 -14.21 -22.31
C GLY A 288 22.16 -14.26 -21.96
N LYS A 289 21.76 -14.99 -20.92
CA LYS A 289 20.37 -15.04 -20.41
C LYS A 289 20.00 -13.89 -19.46
N ALA A 290 20.67 -12.74 -19.58
CA ALA A 290 20.42 -11.53 -18.79
C ALA A 290 18.92 -11.12 -18.80
N GLY A 291 18.26 -11.28 -19.95
CA GLY A 291 16.82 -10.98 -20.09
C GLY A 291 15.89 -11.93 -19.32
N GLU A 292 16.25 -13.22 -19.19
CA GLU A 292 15.47 -14.19 -18.40
C GLU A 292 15.62 -13.90 -16.91
N ALA A 293 16.85 -13.59 -16.46
CA ALA A 293 17.12 -13.20 -15.09
C ALA A 293 16.45 -11.86 -14.72
N ALA A 294 16.46 -10.87 -15.61
CA ALA A 294 15.71 -9.62 -15.44
C ALA A 294 14.19 -9.84 -15.35
N SER A 295 13.65 -10.73 -16.16
CA SER A 295 12.23 -11.07 -16.14
C SER A 295 11.84 -11.77 -14.85
N ALA A 296 12.69 -12.67 -14.36
CA ALA A 296 12.49 -13.34 -13.07
C ALA A 296 12.59 -12.36 -11.90
N ALA A 297 13.56 -11.45 -11.90
CA ALA A 297 13.66 -10.37 -10.93
C ALA A 297 12.45 -9.42 -10.96
N SER A 298 11.89 -9.15 -12.14
CA SER A 298 10.67 -8.33 -12.29
C SER A 298 9.44 -9.00 -11.70
N ARG A 299 9.26 -10.32 -11.91
CA ARG A 299 8.19 -11.10 -11.25
C ARG A 299 8.36 -11.12 -9.73
N ALA A 300 9.60 -11.24 -9.25
CA ALA A 300 9.89 -11.16 -7.82
C ALA A 300 9.56 -9.76 -7.25
N ALA A 301 9.82 -8.69 -8.02
CA ALA A 301 9.45 -7.32 -7.66
C ALA A 301 7.93 -7.14 -7.52
N GLU A 302 7.15 -7.71 -8.43
CA GLU A 302 5.68 -7.68 -8.39
C GLU A 302 5.12 -8.43 -7.21
N ALA A 303 5.65 -9.63 -6.96
CA ALA A 303 5.31 -10.42 -5.79
C ALA A 303 5.64 -9.66 -4.49
N ALA A 304 6.81 -9.04 -4.39
CA ALA A 304 7.17 -8.17 -3.28
C ALA A 304 6.23 -6.96 -3.15
N ASN A 305 5.78 -6.34 -4.25
CA ASN A 305 4.78 -5.25 -4.19
C ASN A 305 3.41 -5.74 -3.71
N GLY A 306 2.97 -6.92 -4.15
CA GLY A 306 1.75 -7.57 -3.65
C GLY A 306 1.83 -7.83 -2.15
N ALA A 307 2.95 -8.37 -1.68
CA ALA A 307 3.23 -8.56 -0.26
C ALA A 307 3.29 -7.22 0.49
N ALA A 308 3.89 -6.18 -0.08
CA ALA A 308 3.92 -4.84 0.50
C ALA A 308 2.51 -4.24 0.70
N LEU A 309 1.56 -4.53 -0.20
CA LEU A 309 0.15 -4.15 -0.05
C LEU A 309 -0.54 -4.98 1.03
N ALA A 310 -0.29 -6.29 1.09
CA ALA A 310 -0.79 -7.15 2.15
C ALA A 310 -0.30 -6.72 3.54
N ALA A 311 0.99 -6.38 3.69
CA ALA A 311 1.55 -5.82 4.92
C ALA A 311 0.92 -4.47 5.33
N ARG A 312 0.41 -3.67 4.36
CA ARG A 312 -0.32 -2.43 4.67
C ARG A 312 -1.70 -2.73 5.22
N ALA A 313 -2.44 -3.66 4.61
CA ALA A 313 -3.73 -4.11 5.15
C ALA A 313 -3.57 -4.73 6.55
N ALA A 314 -2.50 -5.50 6.76
CA ALA A 314 -2.12 -6.02 8.08
C ALA A 314 -1.80 -4.92 9.10
N LEU A 315 -1.12 -3.83 8.68
CA LEU A 315 -0.88 -2.67 9.54
C LEU A 315 -2.18 -1.99 9.97
N ASP A 316 -3.14 -1.82 9.05
CA ASP A 316 -4.45 -1.25 9.38
C ASP A 316 -5.21 -2.12 10.39
N ALA A 317 -5.17 -3.45 10.20
CA ALA A 317 -5.74 -4.40 11.15
C ALA A 317 -5.04 -4.36 12.52
N ALA A 318 -3.71 -4.27 12.57
CA ALA A 318 -2.94 -4.14 13.81
C ALA A 318 -3.25 -2.82 14.55
N ASN A 319 -3.48 -1.72 13.83
CA ASN A 319 -3.90 -0.45 14.42
C ASN A 319 -5.32 -0.54 14.99
N ALA A 320 -6.26 -1.18 14.27
CA ALA A 320 -7.60 -1.43 14.77
C ALA A 320 -7.61 -2.35 16.01
N ALA A 321 -6.78 -3.39 16.00
CA ALA A 321 -6.55 -4.26 17.14
C ALA A 321 -5.98 -3.48 18.35
N SER A 322 -5.03 -2.58 18.12
CA SER A 322 -4.50 -1.69 19.16
C SER A 322 -5.60 -0.80 19.76
N GLY A 323 -6.46 -0.22 18.91
CA GLY A 323 -7.61 0.57 19.37
C GLY A 323 -8.59 -0.24 20.22
N ALA A 324 -8.93 -1.46 19.78
CA ALA A 324 -9.79 -2.36 20.53
C ALA A 324 -9.17 -2.76 21.89
N ALA A 325 -7.86 -3.04 21.92
CA ALA A 325 -7.14 -3.36 23.15
C ALA A 325 -7.08 -2.16 24.13
N GLN A 326 -6.98 -0.92 23.62
CA GLN A 326 -7.06 0.30 24.46
C GLN A 326 -8.45 0.47 25.08
N VAL A 327 -9.52 0.28 24.28
CA VAL A 327 -10.91 0.29 24.78
C VAL A 327 -11.08 -0.77 25.87
N ALA A 328 -10.57 -1.97 25.63
CA ALA A 328 -10.64 -3.07 26.57
C ALA A 328 -9.90 -2.75 27.89
N ALA A 329 -8.68 -2.20 27.81
CA ALA A 329 -7.91 -1.79 28.98
C ALA A 329 -8.65 -0.70 29.79
N GLY A 330 -9.28 0.27 29.10
CA GLY A 330 -10.10 1.29 29.76
C GLY A 330 -11.31 0.70 30.48
N ALA A 331 -12.02 -0.24 29.85
CA ALA A 331 -13.14 -0.94 30.47
C ALA A 331 -12.70 -1.75 31.70
N ALA A 332 -11.59 -2.47 31.61
CA ALA A 332 -11.01 -3.23 32.72
C ALA A 332 -10.64 -2.35 33.92
N SER A 333 -10.00 -1.20 33.67
CA SER A 333 -9.64 -0.24 34.73
C SER A 333 -10.87 0.31 35.48
N ARG A 334 -11.95 0.60 34.73
CA ARG A 334 -13.21 1.05 35.32
C ARG A 334 -13.93 -0.05 36.09
N ALA A 335 -13.88 -1.28 35.61
CA ALA A 335 -14.39 -2.44 36.35
C ALA A 335 -13.64 -2.66 37.66
N ALA A 336 -12.31 -2.58 37.66
CA ALA A 336 -11.51 -2.66 38.89
C ALA A 336 -11.87 -1.53 39.88
N THR A 337 -12.09 -0.31 39.39
CA THR A 337 -12.52 0.82 40.22
C THR A 337 -13.93 0.59 40.80
N ALA A 338 -14.87 0.08 40.01
CA ALA A 338 -16.21 -0.25 40.46
C ALA A 338 -16.20 -1.35 41.52
N ALA A 339 -15.38 -2.40 41.33
CA ALA A 339 -15.17 -3.47 42.31
C ALA A 339 -14.65 -2.92 43.64
N ALA A 340 -13.64 -2.06 43.61
CA ALA A 340 -13.09 -1.45 44.82
C ALA A 340 -14.14 -0.61 45.58
N LYS A 341 -14.98 0.14 44.87
CA LYS A 341 -16.09 0.90 45.47
C LYS A 341 -17.15 -0.01 46.08
N ALA A 342 -17.48 -1.12 45.41
CA ALA A 342 -18.41 -2.13 45.93
C ALA A 342 -17.89 -2.75 47.22
N GLY A 343 -16.61 -3.14 47.27
CA GLY A 343 -15.98 -3.65 48.49
C GLY A 343 -16.05 -2.66 49.66
N GLN A 344 -15.74 -1.38 49.41
CA GLN A 344 -15.85 -0.33 50.44
C GLN A 344 -17.29 -0.11 50.91
N ALA A 345 -18.27 -0.15 50.00
CA ALA A 345 -19.68 -0.01 50.35
C ALA A 345 -20.19 -1.20 51.15
N ALA A 346 -19.76 -2.41 50.80
CA ALA A 346 -20.06 -3.62 51.54
C ALA A 346 -19.49 -3.55 52.96
N SER A 347 -18.23 -3.13 53.16
CA SER A 347 -17.66 -2.94 54.50
C SER A 347 -18.47 -1.95 55.34
N ARG A 348 -18.85 -0.79 54.77
CA ARG A 348 -19.70 0.18 55.48
C ARG A 348 -21.08 -0.39 55.84
N ALA A 349 -21.67 -1.20 54.96
CA ALA A 349 -22.95 -1.85 55.24
C ALA A 349 -22.81 -2.91 56.35
N TYR A 350 -21.70 -3.66 56.37
CA TYR A 350 -21.39 -4.61 57.45
C TYR A 350 -21.19 -3.91 58.79
N ASP A 351 -20.42 -2.83 58.84
CA ASP A 351 -20.20 -2.04 60.06
C ASP A 351 -21.52 -1.47 60.58
N ALA A 352 -22.33 -0.87 59.71
CA ALA A 352 -23.64 -0.34 60.08
C ALA A 352 -24.62 -1.42 60.55
N ALA A 353 -24.53 -2.64 59.99
CA ALA A 353 -25.31 -3.78 60.44
C ALA A 353 -24.86 -4.29 61.82
N ALA A 354 -23.55 -4.30 62.10
CA ALA A 354 -23.01 -4.65 63.41
C ALA A 354 -23.44 -3.64 64.47
N ASP A 355 -23.38 -2.34 64.16
CA ASP A 355 -23.91 -1.28 65.03
C ASP A 355 -25.39 -1.49 65.33
N ALA A 356 -26.20 -1.77 64.29
CA ALA A 356 -27.64 -2.02 64.45
C ALA A 356 -27.97 -3.29 65.24
N ALA A 357 -27.09 -4.29 65.23
CA ALA A 357 -27.22 -5.49 66.06
C ALA A 357 -27.01 -5.18 67.56
N SER A 358 -26.22 -4.16 67.88
CA SER A 358 -25.98 -3.69 69.24
C SER A 358 -26.93 -2.56 69.69
N ASP A 359 -27.44 -1.75 68.75
CA ASP A 359 -28.32 -0.60 68.98
C ASP A 359 -29.44 -0.54 67.92
N ALA A 360 -30.66 -0.89 68.34
CA ALA A 360 -31.82 -0.92 67.46
C ALA A 360 -32.16 0.44 66.82
N THR A 361 -31.73 1.56 67.40
CA THR A 361 -31.98 2.90 66.83
C THR A 361 -31.18 3.14 65.53
N LYS A 362 -30.11 2.37 65.29
CA LYS A 362 -29.27 2.42 64.08
C LYS A 362 -29.83 1.62 62.89
N ALA A 363 -30.94 0.88 63.08
CA ALA A 363 -31.53 0.04 62.04
C ALA A 363 -31.93 0.80 60.76
N SER A 364 -32.22 2.11 60.85
CA SER A 364 -32.45 2.96 59.68
C SER A 364 -31.17 3.17 58.86
N THR A 365 -30.08 3.54 59.54
CA THR A 365 -28.76 3.75 58.93
C THR A 365 -28.22 2.48 58.29
N ALA A 366 -28.36 1.34 58.96
CA ALA A 366 -27.98 0.04 58.40
C ALA A 366 -28.75 -0.30 57.12
N ARG A 367 -30.07 -0.07 57.11
CA ARG A 367 -30.90 -0.28 55.90
C ARG A 367 -30.50 0.65 54.76
N GLN A 368 -30.15 1.90 55.04
CA GLN A 368 -29.69 2.82 53.99
C GLN A 368 -28.32 2.41 53.45
N ALA A 369 -27.36 2.09 54.32
CA ALA A 369 -26.04 1.61 53.90
C ALA A 369 -26.13 0.32 53.06
N ALA A 370 -27.04 -0.60 53.41
CA ALA A 370 -27.31 -1.80 52.62
C ALA A 370 -27.90 -1.48 51.23
N LYS A 371 -28.83 -0.52 51.13
CA LYS A 371 -29.37 -0.07 49.82
C LYS A 371 -28.28 0.55 48.95
N ASP A 372 -27.46 1.42 49.54
CA ASP A 372 -26.36 2.07 48.84
C ASP A 372 -25.33 1.03 48.36
N ALA A 373 -25.00 0.05 49.21
CA ALA A 373 -24.13 -1.07 48.84
C ALA A 373 -24.72 -1.92 47.70
N SER A 374 -26.02 -2.21 47.72
CA SER A 374 -26.70 -2.94 46.64
C SER A 374 -26.62 -2.21 45.31
N ALA A 375 -26.90 -0.89 45.28
CA ALA A 375 -26.85 -0.11 44.04
C ALA A 375 -25.42 -0.02 43.46
N ILE A 376 -24.41 0.05 44.33
CA ILE A 376 -23.00 0.03 43.91
C ILE A 376 -22.60 -1.37 43.43
N ALA A 377 -23.12 -2.45 44.04
CA ALA A 377 -22.88 -3.81 43.61
C ALA A 377 -23.48 -4.09 42.21
N ASP A 378 -24.69 -3.60 41.93
CA ASP A 378 -25.29 -3.68 40.58
C ASP A 378 -24.41 -2.98 39.54
N SER A 379 -23.92 -1.79 39.87
CA SER A 379 -22.98 -1.04 39.01
C SER A 379 -21.66 -1.78 38.80
N ALA A 380 -21.15 -2.48 39.83
CA ALA A 380 -19.94 -3.29 39.72
C ALA A 380 -20.17 -4.54 38.86
N SER A 381 -21.34 -5.18 38.96
CA SER A 381 -21.75 -6.30 38.12
C SER A 381 -21.80 -5.91 36.63
N ASP A 382 -22.39 -4.76 36.31
CA ASP A 382 -22.39 -4.20 34.95
C ASP A 382 -20.97 -3.95 34.44
N ALA A 383 -20.08 -3.47 35.32
CA ALA A 383 -18.69 -3.25 34.97
C ALA A 383 -17.91 -4.56 34.77
N ALA A 384 -18.22 -5.63 35.52
CA ALA A 384 -17.66 -6.96 35.30
C ALA A 384 -18.10 -7.55 33.96
N ASN A 385 -19.36 -7.35 33.57
CA ASN A 385 -19.84 -7.72 32.24
C ASN A 385 -19.12 -6.92 31.14
N ALA A 386 -18.91 -5.61 31.35
CA ALA A 386 -18.11 -4.79 30.44
C ALA A 386 -16.68 -5.31 30.30
N ALA A 387 -16.04 -5.70 31.42
CA ALA A 387 -14.72 -6.30 31.43
C ALA A 387 -14.68 -7.63 30.68
N GLN A 388 -15.72 -8.47 30.79
CA GLN A 388 -15.81 -9.71 30.01
C GLN A 388 -15.82 -9.43 28.51
N PHE A 389 -16.69 -8.53 28.03
CA PHE A 389 -16.74 -8.16 26.61
C PHE A 389 -15.41 -7.54 26.13
N ALA A 390 -14.78 -6.73 26.98
CA ALA A 390 -13.45 -6.19 26.73
C ALA A 390 -12.37 -7.28 26.62
N GLY A 391 -12.40 -8.29 27.48
CA GLY A 391 -11.49 -9.44 27.41
C GLY A 391 -11.65 -10.25 26.13
N ASP A 392 -12.89 -10.47 25.69
CA ASP A 392 -13.18 -11.14 24.41
C ASP A 392 -12.74 -10.29 23.21
N ALA A 393 -12.96 -8.98 23.25
CA ALA A 393 -12.46 -8.02 22.25
C ALA A 393 -10.92 -8.03 22.19
N ALA A 394 -10.25 -8.06 23.34
CA ALA A 394 -8.80 -8.13 23.43
C ALA A 394 -8.25 -9.44 22.86
N LYS A 395 -8.88 -10.60 23.13
CA LYS A 395 -8.50 -11.88 22.50
C LYS A 395 -8.59 -11.82 20.97
N ARG A 396 -9.71 -11.31 20.44
CA ARG A 396 -9.89 -11.12 18.98
C ARG A 396 -8.85 -10.15 18.40
N ALA A 397 -8.54 -9.07 19.11
CA ALA A 397 -7.47 -8.15 18.72
C ALA A 397 -6.10 -8.85 18.69
N GLY A 398 -5.82 -9.74 19.65
CA GLY A 398 -4.62 -10.58 19.65
C GLY A 398 -4.54 -11.52 18.44
N GLU A 399 -5.65 -12.17 18.06
CA GLU A 399 -5.72 -13.01 16.85
C GLU A 399 -5.49 -12.20 15.57
N ALA A 400 -6.11 -11.01 15.46
CA ALA A 400 -5.90 -10.10 14.33
C ALA A 400 -4.45 -9.64 14.24
N ALA A 401 -3.84 -9.29 15.37
CA ALA A 401 -2.47 -8.85 15.43
C ALA A 401 -1.49 -10.00 15.11
N GLN A 402 -1.79 -11.24 15.51
CA GLN A 402 -1.00 -12.40 15.12
C GLN A 402 -1.05 -12.62 13.60
N ALA A 403 -2.24 -12.60 13.00
CA ALA A 403 -2.38 -12.71 11.54
C ALA A 403 -1.65 -11.56 10.81
N ALA A 404 -1.68 -10.35 11.37
CA ALA A 404 -0.92 -9.22 10.84
C ALA A 404 0.61 -9.39 10.96
N SER A 405 1.08 -10.03 12.05
CA SER A 405 2.48 -10.42 12.24
C SER A 405 2.92 -11.41 11.16
N ASP A 406 2.10 -12.45 10.92
CA ASP A 406 2.37 -13.48 9.92
C ASP A 406 2.42 -12.90 8.50
N ALA A 407 1.46 -12.01 8.16
CA ALA A 407 1.49 -11.26 6.91
C ALA A 407 2.77 -10.41 6.76
N GLY A 408 3.24 -9.80 7.86
CA GLY A 408 4.50 -9.08 7.91
C GLY A 408 5.71 -9.99 7.66
N ASN A 409 5.74 -11.18 8.27
CA ASN A 409 6.80 -12.16 8.09
C ASN A 409 6.86 -12.68 6.64
N HIS A 410 5.72 -13.07 6.06
CA HIS A 410 5.65 -13.45 4.65
C HIS A 410 6.07 -12.31 3.71
N SER A 411 5.77 -11.06 4.07
CA SER A 411 6.22 -9.91 3.30
C SER A 411 7.73 -9.67 3.40
N ASN A 412 8.37 -10.02 4.52
CA ASN A 412 9.82 -10.04 4.64
C ASN A 412 10.42 -11.15 3.77
N ASP A 413 9.84 -12.36 3.77
CA ASP A 413 10.28 -13.45 2.90
C ASP A 413 10.21 -13.06 1.42
N ALA A 414 9.11 -12.43 1.01
CA ALA A 414 8.93 -11.94 -0.35
C ALA A 414 9.98 -10.87 -0.71
N ALA A 415 10.30 -9.99 0.25
CA ALA A 415 11.32 -8.96 0.07
C ALA A 415 12.72 -9.56 -0.09
N ASP A 416 13.08 -10.53 0.74
CA ASP A 416 14.38 -11.19 0.69
C ASP A 416 14.52 -12.01 -0.60
N ALA A 417 13.48 -12.74 -1.01
CA ALA A 417 13.45 -13.42 -2.30
C ALA A 417 13.59 -12.44 -3.49
N ALA A 418 12.91 -11.29 -3.45
CA ALA A 418 13.06 -10.27 -4.49
C ALA A 418 14.46 -9.62 -4.51
N LYS A 419 15.11 -9.51 -3.34
CA LYS A 419 16.51 -9.06 -3.23
C LYS A 419 17.47 -10.09 -3.82
N ASP A 420 17.25 -11.39 -3.56
CA ASP A 420 18.05 -12.47 -4.13
C ASP A 420 17.90 -12.52 -5.65
N ALA A 421 16.66 -12.45 -6.14
CA ALA A 421 16.37 -12.36 -7.57
C ALA A 421 17.08 -11.18 -8.23
N ALA A 422 17.13 -10.03 -7.54
CA ALA A 422 17.85 -8.86 -7.98
C ALA A 422 19.38 -9.06 -8.01
N GLY A 423 19.94 -9.83 -7.06
CA GLY A 423 21.34 -10.24 -7.06
C GLY A 423 21.66 -11.07 -8.30
N TYR A 424 20.90 -12.15 -8.52
CA TYR A 424 21.09 -13.03 -9.67
C TYR A 424 20.93 -12.31 -11.01
N ALA A 425 19.95 -11.40 -11.12
CA ALA A 425 19.80 -10.57 -12.31
C ALA A 425 21.01 -9.67 -12.56
N GLN A 426 21.59 -9.08 -11.51
CA GLN A 426 22.80 -8.27 -11.64
C GLN A 426 24.01 -9.13 -12.04
N ASP A 427 24.18 -10.31 -11.44
CA ASP A 427 25.26 -11.24 -11.79
C ASP A 427 25.17 -11.68 -13.26
N ALA A 428 23.94 -11.78 -13.79
CA ALA A 428 23.67 -12.03 -15.20
C ALA A 428 23.84 -10.79 -16.11
N GLY A 429 24.21 -9.62 -15.56
CA GLY A 429 24.41 -8.37 -16.31
C GLY A 429 23.12 -7.57 -16.57
N ALA A 430 22.04 -7.84 -15.85
CA ALA A 430 20.74 -7.20 -16.04
C ALA A 430 20.44 -6.13 -14.98
N ASP A 431 19.60 -5.14 -15.33
CA ASP A 431 19.12 -4.15 -14.35
C ASP A 431 18.18 -4.81 -13.34
N ALA A 432 18.42 -4.50 -12.07
CA ALA A 432 17.71 -5.05 -10.92
C ALA A 432 17.20 -3.96 -9.96
N SER A 433 17.26 -2.70 -10.38
CA SER A 433 16.88 -1.52 -9.58
C SER A 433 15.43 -1.62 -9.04
N THR A 434 14.47 -1.99 -9.90
CA THR A 434 13.06 -2.15 -9.55
C THR A 434 12.84 -3.26 -8.51
N ALA A 435 13.49 -4.41 -8.67
CA ALA A 435 13.38 -5.51 -7.72
C ALA A 435 13.93 -5.13 -6.33
N ARG A 436 15.05 -4.39 -6.28
CA ARG A 436 15.59 -3.85 -5.02
C ARG A 436 14.66 -2.82 -4.38
N ALA A 437 14.08 -1.92 -5.16
CA ALA A 437 13.15 -0.91 -4.65
C ALA A 437 11.87 -1.54 -4.09
N SER A 438 11.32 -2.54 -4.78
CA SER A 438 10.17 -3.31 -4.33
C SER A 438 10.48 -4.14 -3.08
N ALA A 439 11.63 -4.81 -3.04
CA ALA A 439 12.11 -5.51 -1.84
C ALA A 439 12.24 -4.56 -0.64
N ALA A 440 12.87 -3.39 -0.82
CA ALA A 440 13.01 -2.38 0.23
C ALA A 440 11.64 -1.87 0.73
N THR A 441 10.69 -1.67 -0.18
CA THR A 441 9.33 -1.25 0.15
C THR A 441 8.58 -2.32 0.94
N ALA A 442 8.64 -3.58 0.48
CA ALA A 442 8.06 -4.73 1.17
C ALA A 442 8.63 -4.88 2.58
N LYS A 443 9.97 -4.85 2.72
CA LYS A 443 10.67 -4.94 4.01
C LYS A 443 10.32 -3.80 4.95
N ALA A 444 10.22 -2.57 4.43
CA ALA A 444 9.81 -1.43 5.23
C ALA A 444 8.35 -1.53 5.73
N ASN A 445 7.43 -2.06 4.91
CA ASN A 445 6.04 -2.26 5.30
C ASN A 445 5.91 -3.43 6.29
N ALA A 446 6.57 -4.55 6.02
CA ALA A 446 6.66 -5.72 6.88
C ALA A 446 7.17 -5.35 8.29
N ALA A 447 8.25 -4.58 8.37
CA ALA A 447 8.80 -4.11 9.64
C ALA A 447 7.83 -3.19 10.41
N ARG A 448 6.98 -2.42 9.71
CA ARG A 448 5.94 -1.61 10.37
C ARG A 448 4.79 -2.48 10.86
N ALA A 449 4.31 -3.41 10.03
CA ALA A 449 3.23 -4.34 10.37
C ALA A 449 3.60 -5.20 11.59
N THR A 450 4.77 -5.82 11.57
CA THR A 450 5.27 -6.65 12.69
C THR A 450 5.44 -5.86 13.99
N ARG A 451 5.97 -4.63 13.94
CA ARG A 451 6.06 -3.78 15.15
C ARG A 451 4.69 -3.38 15.69
N ALA A 452 3.77 -2.99 14.81
CA ALA A 452 2.41 -2.62 15.22
C ALA A 452 1.66 -3.84 15.78
N ALA A 453 1.79 -5.00 15.15
CA ALA A 453 1.26 -6.26 15.61
C ALA A 453 1.81 -6.65 16.99
N ALA A 454 3.13 -6.58 17.19
CA ALA A 454 3.75 -6.89 18.48
C ALA A 454 3.23 -5.99 19.61
N ALA A 455 3.10 -4.67 19.34
CA ALA A 455 2.52 -3.73 20.30
C ALA A 455 1.05 -4.03 20.59
N ALA A 456 0.26 -4.38 19.56
CA ALA A 456 -1.14 -4.76 19.70
C ALA A 456 -1.31 -6.04 20.51
N ILE A 457 -0.47 -7.07 20.28
CA ILE A 457 -0.47 -8.34 21.05
C ILE A 457 -0.17 -8.08 22.52
N ASP A 458 0.90 -7.33 22.81
CA ASP A 458 1.28 -7.01 24.20
C ASP A 458 0.15 -6.26 24.93
N LEU A 459 -0.44 -5.26 24.27
CA LEU A 459 -1.54 -4.50 24.83
C LEU A 459 -2.81 -5.35 25.02
N ALA A 460 -3.14 -6.20 24.04
CA ALA A 460 -4.28 -7.10 24.11
C ALA A 460 -4.14 -8.11 25.26
N ASN A 461 -2.95 -8.70 25.43
CA ASN A 461 -2.68 -9.63 26.53
C ASN A 461 -2.85 -8.96 27.88
N LYS A 462 -2.28 -7.75 28.06
CA LYS A 462 -2.43 -6.96 29.29
C LYS A 462 -3.88 -6.58 29.55
N ALA A 463 -4.61 -6.16 28.52
CA ALA A 463 -6.02 -5.81 28.63
C ALA A 463 -6.88 -7.04 29.02
N ALA A 464 -6.62 -8.20 28.42
CA ALA A 464 -7.32 -9.44 28.74
C ALA A 464 -7.05 -9.91 30.18
N GLU A 465 -5.80 -9.80 30.64
CA GLU A 465 -5.42 -10.11 32.02
C GLU A 465 -6.10 -9.17 33.02
N ALA A 466 -6.03 -7.86 32.78
CA ALA A 466 -6.68 -6.85 33.62
C ALA A 466 -8.21 -7.05 33.67
N ALA A 467 -8.83 -7.37 32.54
CA ALA A 467 -10.25 -7.70 32.47
C ALA A 467 -10.60 -8.96 33.29
N GLY A 468 -9.78 -10.00 33.21
CA GLY A 468 -9.94 -11.22 33.99
C GLY A 468 -9.84 -10.97 35.50
N GLN A 469 -8.83 -10.22 35.94
CA GLN A 469 -8.64 -9.85 37.35
C GLN A 469 -9.79 -8.99 37.87
N ALA A 470 -10.21 -7.98 37.11
CA ALA A 470 -11.33 -7.10 37.49
C ALA A 470 -12.64 -7.90 37.65
N ARG A 471 -12.90 -8.87 36.77
CA ARG A 471 -14.06 -9.75 36.89
C ARG A 471 -14.01 -10.58 38.18
N MET A 472 -12.86 -11.16 38.52
CA MET A 472 -12.76 -11.97 39.74
C MET A 472 -13.03 -11.15 41.00
N CYS A 473 -12.56 -9.89 41.05
CA CYS A 473 -12.76 -9.01 42.19
C CYS A 473 -14.22 -8.56 42.39
N VAL A 474 -15.07 -8.63 41.36
CA VAL A 474 -16.50 -8.31 41.48
C VAL A 474 -17.33 -9.52 41.92
N VAL A 475 -16.89 -10.73 41.57
CA VAL A 475 -17.62 -11.98 41.87
C VAL A 475 -17.37 -12.45 43.31
N THR A 476 -16.24 -12.05 43.91
CA THR A 476 -15.90 -12.25 45.33
C THR A 476 -16.49 -11.13 46.18
#